data_AF-A0A3N5TSE9-F1
#
_entry.id   AF-A0A3N5TSE9-F1
#
_cell.length_a   1.000
_cell.length_b   1.000
_cell.length_c   1.000
_cell.angle_alpha   90.00
_cell.angle_beta   90.00
_cell.angle_gamma   90.00
#
_symmetry.space_group_name_H-M   'P 1'
#
loop_
_entity.id
_entity.type
_entity.pdbx_description
1 polymer ?
#
loop_
_entity_poly.entity_id
_entity_poly.type
_entity_poly.pdbx_seq_one_letter_code
_entity_poly.pdbx_strand_id
1 'polypeptide(L)'
;MTAARRGTAKVPRVLILVCDSFGVGGAPDAEAYGDAGSDTLGNTAAAVGGVHAPNLGALGLGMLTTIAGVEQAAEPGSAHGRLTERSAGKDTTTGHWEMAGIVLDEPFPLYPNGFPPEIIEAFESQIGRKVLGNVPASGTEIIAELGEEHLRTGRPIVYTSGDSVFQVATHTDVVPLPTLYEWCRVARRLLTGEHNVGRVIARPFAGEPGAFVRRPERRDFSVPPPGPTLLDRCVEHAVAVYGVGKIQDIFARQGITEARYSDSNDHGVDLTIDYLRRSGP
;
A
#
# COMPACT_ATOMS: atom_id res chain seq x y z
N MET A 1 1.62 18.06 -48.49
CA MET A 1 1.41 16.65 -48.13
C MET A 1 1.13 16.58 -46.64
N THR A 2 -0.14 16.53 -46.28
CA THR A 2 -0.61 16.34 -44.90
C THR A 2 -0.28 14.92 -44.47
N ALA A 3 0.64 14.77 -43.52
CA ALA A 3 0.89 13.48 -42.87
C ALA A 3 -0.42 13.04 -42.22
N ALA A 4 -1.07 12.03 -42.81
CA ALA A 4 -2.20 11.38 -42.19
C ALA A 4 -1.75 10.89 -40.81
N ARG A 5 -2.32 11.45 -39.75
CA ARG A 5 -2.24 10.87 -38.41
C ARG A 5 -2.74 9.43 -38.55
N ARG A 6 -1.81 8.47 -38.56
CA ARG A 6 -2.17 7.06 -38.40
C ARG A 6 -2.97 6.98 -37.12
N GLY A 7 -4.27 6.76 -37.23
CA GLY A 7 -5.12 6.51 -36.07
C GLY A 7 -4.49 5.33 -35.34
N THR A 8 -3.99 5.57 -34.14
CA THR A 8 -3.53 4.49 -33.27
C THR A 8 -4.70 3.54 -33.09
N ALA A 9 -4.51 2.27 -33.44
CA ALA A 9 -5.52 1.26 -33.16
C ALA A 9 -5.83 1.32 -31.67
N LYS A 10 -7.12 1.50 -31.30
CA LYS A 10 -7.52 1.55 -29.90
C LYS A 10 -7.15 0.21 -29.26
N VAL A 11 -6.32 0.25 -28.23
CA VAL A 11 -6.05 -0.90 -27.39
C VAL A 11 -7.33 -1.19 -26.61
N PRO A 12 -7.96 -2.38 -26.76
CA PRO A 12 -9.26 -2.63 -26.14
C PRO A 12 -9.16 -2.76 -24.62
N ARG A 13 -8.00 -3.19 -24.09
CA ARG A 13 -7.75 -3.45 -22.66
C ARG A 13 -6.28 -3.24 -22.33
N VAL A 14 -6.01 -2.69 -21.15
CA VAL A 14 -4.66 -2.51 -20.62
C VAL A 14 -4.58 -3.22 -19.27
N LEU A 15 -3.55 -4.04 -19.09
CA LEU A 15 -3.19 -4.61 -17.79
C LEU A 15 -2.02 -3.82 -17.21
N ILE A 16 -2.21 -3.27 -16.02
CA ILE A 16 -1.13 -2.72 -15.20
C ILE A 16 -0.92 -3.72 -14.07
N LEU A 17 0.22 -4.42 -14.09
CA LEU A 17 0.61 -5.36 -13.05
C LEU A 17 1.74 -4.74 -12.22
N VAL A 18 1.49 -4.52 -10.94
CA VAL A 18 2.49 -4.02 -10.00
C VAL A 18 3.04 -5.18 -9.20
N CYS A 19 4.29 -5.53 -9.43
CA CYS A 19 5.04 -6.40 -8.53
C CYS A 19 5.59 -5.53 -7.39
N ASP A 20 4.81 -5.41 -6.31
CA ASP A 20 5.13 -4.52 -5.20
C ASP A 20 6.54 -4.81 -4.65
N SER A 21 7.33 -3.75 -4.44
CA SER A 21 8.75 -3.77 -4.02
C SER A 21 9.79 -4.37 -4.97
N PHE A 22 9.45 -4.71 -6.23
CA PHE A 22 10.43 -5.18 -7.26
C PHE A 22 11.31 -4.06 -7.82
N GLY A 23 12.20 -3.52 -7.00
CA GLY A 23 13.24 -2.57 -7.42
C GLY A 23 14.29 -3.19 -8.35
N VAL A 24 14.76 -2.41 -9.33
CA VAL A 24 15.75 -2.78 -10.36
C VAL A 24 17.02 -1.91 -10.26
N GLY A 25 17.52 -1.75 -9.02
CA GLY A 25 18.62 -0.86 -8.67
C GLY A 25 18.18 0.47 -8.04
N GLY A 26 19.14 1.15 -7.43
CA GLY A 26 18.92 2.39 -6.70
C GLY A 26 18.57 3.57 -7.61
N ALA A 27 17.69 4.44 -7.13
CA ALA A 27 17.37 5.71 -7.75
C ALA A 27 18.57 6.69 -7.63
N PRO A 28 18.66 7.74 -8.49
CA PRO A 28 19.73 8.73 -8.44
C PRO A 28 19.87 9.45 -7.07
N ASP A 29 18.79 9.52 -6.30
CA ASP A 29 18.67 10.17 -5.00
C ASP A 29 18.62 9.17 -3.81
N ALA A 30 18.93 7.90 -4.04
CA ALA A 30 18.82 6.84 -3.01
C ALA A 30 19.59 7.16 -1.71
N GLU A 31 20.70 7.89 -1.78
CA GLU A 31 21.48 8.31 -0.60
C GLU A 31 20.65 9.21 0.34
N ALA A 32 19.80 10.09 -0.18
CA ALA A 32 18.94 10.96 0.62
C ALA A 32 17.93 10.16 1.46
N TYR A 33 17.62 8.93 1.04
CA TYR A 33 16.73 8.00 1.74
C TYR A 33 17.45 6.95 2.57
N GLY A 34 18.80 7.01 2.64
CA GLY A 34 19.63 6.02 3.31
C GLY A 34 19.75 4.68 2.57
N ASP A 35 19.39 4.63 1.28
CA ASP A 35 19.26 3.41 0.48
C ASP A 35 20.40 3.26 -0.56
N ALA A 36 21.54 3.90 -0.33
CA ALA A 36 22.69 3.81 -1.23
C ALA A 36 23.13 2.35 -1.44
N GLY A 37 23.25 1.94 -2.71
CA GLY A 37 23.61 0.57 -3.09
C GLY A 37 22.44 -0.44 -3.08
N SER A 38 21.20 0.01 -2.86
CA SER A 38 20.02 -0.85 -2.99
C SER A 38 19.84 -1.37 -4.43
N ASP A 39 19.59 -2.67 -4.56
CA ASP A 39 19.12 -3.32 -5.78
C ASP A 39 18.36 -4.59 -5.39
N THR A 40 17.03 -4.50 -5.26
CA THR A 40 16.22 -5.61 -4.75
C THR A 40 16.39 -6.86 -5.59
N LEU A 41 16.17 -6.78 -6.91
CA LEU A 41 16.24 -7.93 -7.80
C LEU A 41 17.68 -8.43 -7.99
N GLY A 42 18.64 -7.52 -8.19
CA GLY A 42 20.05 -7.88 -8.35
C GLY A 42 20.61 -8.59 -7.11
N ASN A 43 20.41 -8.02 -5.92
CA ASN A 43 20.90 -8.60 -4.67
C ASN A 43 20.19 -9.90 -4.32
N THR A 44 18.88 -9.98 -4.54
CA THR A 44 18.11 -11.21 -4.30
C THR A 44 18.60 -12.34 -5.20
N ALA A 45 18.77 -12.06 -6.50
CA ALA A 45 19.28 -13.04 -7.46
C ALA A 45 20.68 -13.54 -7.09
N ALA A 46 21.57 -12.66 -6.67
CA ALA A 46 22.91 -13.03 -6.21
C ALA A 46 22.84 -13.93 -4.96
N ALA A 47 22.00 -13.58 -3.98
CA ALA A 47 21.89 -14.30 -2.72
C ALA A 47 21.33 -15.72 -2.87
N VAL A 48 20.41 -15.94 -3.81
CA VAL A 48 19.76 -17.25 -4.02
C VAL A 48 20.42 -18.12 -5.09
N GLY A 49 21.55 -17.68 -5.66
CA GLY A 49 22.27 -18.43 -6.71
C GLY A 49 21.66 -18.29 -8.10
N GLY A 50 20.84 -17.27 -8.31
CA GLY A 50 20.16 -16.94 -9.56
C GLY A 50 18.65 -17.19 -9.52
N VAL A 51 17.92 -16.46 -10.35
CA VAL A 51 16.47 -16.57 -10.51
C VAL A 51 16.14 -17.06 -11.91
N HIS A 52 15.15 -17.95 -12.01
CA HIS A 52 14.64 -18.45 -13.28
C HIS A 52 13.31 -17.75 -13.62
N ALA A 53 13.38 -16.73 -14.48
CA ALA A 53 12.22 -15.91 -14.88
C ALA A 53 12.12 -15.73 -16.40
N PRO A 54 12.00 -16.80 -17.20
CA PRO A 54 12.10 -16.74 -18.66
C PRO A 54 11.03 -15.83 -19.30
N ASN A 55 9.81 -15.81 -18.77
CA ASN A 55 8.74 -14.97 -19.30
C ASN A 55 9.00 -13.46 -19.07
N LEU A 56 9.53 -13.09 -17.91
CA LEU A 56 9.91 -11.69 -17.64
C LEU A 56 11.20 -11.32 -18.37
N GLY A 57 12.13 -12.27 -18.51
CA GLY A 57 13.32 -12.12 -19.36
C GLY A 57 12.95 -11.82 -20.80
N ALA A 58 11.99 -12.55 -21.38
CA ALA A 58 11.45 -12.28 -22.72
C ALA A 58 10.85 -10.86 -22.86
N LEU A 59 10.26 -10.32 -21.79
CA LEU A 59 9.77 -8.93 -21.75
C LEU A 59 10.86 -7.88 -21.52
N GLY A 60 12.12 -8.29 -21.32
CA GLY A 60 13.27 -7.40 -21.15
C GLY A 60 13.68 -7.15 -19.69
N LEU A 61 13.29 -7.98 -18.72
CA LEU A 61 13.69 -7.81 -17.32
C LEU A 61 15.22 -7.73 -17.15
N GLY A 62 15.97 -8.58 -17.86
CA GLY A 62 17.43 -8.58 -17.82
C GLY A 62 18.06 -7.32 -18.44
N MET A 63 17.29 -6.49 -19.14
CA MET A 63 17.75 -5.20 -19.68
C MET A 63 17.67 -4.06 -18.63
N LEU A 64 17.04 -4.29 -17.48
CA LEU A 64 16.80 -3.25 -16.46
C LEU A 64 17.94 -3.14 -15.44
N THR A 65 18.46 -4.29 -14.98
CA THR A 65 19.63 -4.40 -14.11
C THR A 65 20.28 -5.78 -14.30
N THR A 66 21.44 -6.02 -13.70
CA THR A 66 22.09 -7.33 -13.71
C THR A 66 21.39 -8.26 -12.74
N ILE A 67 20.77 -9.33 -13.25
CA ILE A 67 20.03 -10.32 -12.46
C ILE A 67 20.61 -11.69 -12.76
N ALA A 68 21.27 -12.32 -11.78
CA ALA A 68 21.83 -13.66 -11.95
C ALA A 68 20.73 -14.65 -12.39
N GLY A 69 20.99 -15.43 -13.44
CA GLY A 69 20.01 -16.39 -14.00
C GLY A 69 19.04 -15.82 -15.05
N VAL A 70 19.08 -14.51 -15.34
CA VAL A 70 18.27 -13.88 -16.39
C VAL A 70 19.20 -13.25 -17.44
N GLU A 71 19.03 -13.63 -18.70
CA GLU A 71 19.83 -13.10 -19.80
C GLU A 71 19.51 -11.62 -20.10
N GLN A 72 20.52 -10.85 -20.51
CA GLN A 72 20.36 -9.48 -20.99
C GLN A 72 19.81 -9.48 -22.42
N ALA A 73 18.56 -9.88 -22.57
CA ALA A 73 17.86 -9.96 -23.83
C ALA A 73 16.40 -9.51 -23.67
N ALA A 74 15.74 -9.21 -24.79
CA ALA A 74 14.31 -8.94 -24.87
C ALA A 74 13.78 -9.42 -26.23
N GLU A 75 12.56 -9.93 -26.27
CA GLU A 75 11.95 -10.39 -27.51
C GLU A 75 11.50 -9.22 -28.41
N PRO A 76 11.54 -9.37 -29.74
CA PRO A 76 11.04 -8.36 -30.67
C PRO A 76 9.58 -8.00 -30.39
N GLY A 77 9.30 -6.70 -30.29
CA GLY A 77 7.95 -6.19 -30.00
C GLY A 77 7.68 -5.88 -28.52
N SER A 78 8.62 -6.19 -27.62
CA SER A 78 8.61 -5.70 -26.23
C SER A 78 9.14 -4.26 -26.14
N ALA A 79 8.76 -3.56 -25.06
CA ALA A 79 9.34 -2.29 -24.65
C ALA A 79 9.69 -2.38 -23.18
N HIS A 80 10.88 -1.92 -22.81
CA HIS A 80 11.42 -1.99 -21.45
C HIS A 80 12.09 -0.67 -21.09
N GLY A 81 12.09 -0.35 -19.80
CA GLY A 81 12.68 0.86 -19.27
C GLY A 81 12.58 0.90 -17.75
N ARG A 82 13.32 1.82 -17.16
CA ARG A 82 13.24 2.13 -15.73
C ARG A 82 12.52 3.46 -15.54
N LEU A 83 11.76 3.55 -14.46
CA LEU A 83 11.13 4.79 -14.00
C LEU A 83 11.82 5.21 -12.71
N THR A 84 12.05 6.51 -12.57
CA THR A 84 12.53 7.12 -11.33
C THR A 84 11.34 7.82 -10.69
N GLU A 85 11.06 7.48 -9.44
CA GLU A 85 10.02 8.14 -8.64
C GLU A 85 10.35 9.62 -8.47
N ARG A 86 9.38 10.49 -8.71
CA ARG A 86 9.54 11.95 -8.57
C ARG A 86 9.02 12.47 -7.23
N SER A 87 8.04 11.77 -6.66
CA SER A 87 7.46 12.13 -5.38
C SER A 87 8.48 11.98 -4.26
N ALA A 88 8.32 12.76 -3.19
CA ALA A 88 9.25 12.75 -2.06
C ALA A 88 9.11 11.54 -1.12
N GLY A 89 8.09 10.69 -1.32
CA GLY A 89 7.83 9.49 -0.55
C GLY A 89 8.24 8.23 -1.31
N LYS A 90 8.68 7.20 -0.57
CA LYS A 90 9.02 5.86 -1.09
C LYS A 90 8.07 4.76 -0.61
N ASP A 91 6.89 5.13 -0.13
CA ASP A 91 5.88 4.19 0.36
C ASP A 91 4.93 3.73 -0.75
N THR A 92 4.27 2.59 -0.53
CA THR A 92 3.33 1.99 -1.49
C THR A 92 2.30 2.98 -2.02
N THR A 93 1.76 3.87 -1.19
CA THR A 93 0.68 4.78 -1.59
C THR A 93 1.19 5.81 -2.58
N THR A 94 2.33 6.43 -2.25
CA THR A 94 3.00 7.44 -3.09
C THR A 94 3.29 6.89 -4.48
N GLY A 95 3.97 5.75 -4.60
CA GLY A 95 4.33 5.20 -5.91
C GLY A 95 3.13 4.79 -6.76
N HIS A 96 2.07 4.25 -6.15
CA HIS A 96 0.83 3.93 -6.89
C HIS A 96 0.10 5.17 -7.37
N TRP A 97 0.05 6.22 -6.55
CA TRP A 97 -0.56 7.49 -6.92
C TRP A 97 0.22 8.17 -8.05
N GLU A 98 1.55 8.11 -8.02
CA GLU A 98 2.40 8.65 -9.08
C GLU A 98 2.20 7.94 -10.41
N MET A 99 2.14 6.60 -10.40
CA MET A 99 1.76 5.82 -11.59
C MET A 99 0.39 6.22 -12.15
N ALA A 100 -0.50 6.74 -11.31
CA ALA A 100 -1.82 7.20 -11.68
C ALA A 100 -1.91 8.74 -11.87
N GLY A 101 -0.78 9.44 -11.92
CA GLY A 101 -0.70 10.86 -12.30
C GLY A 101 -0.67 11.87 -11.15
N ILE A 102 -0.49 11.42 -9.89
CA ILE A 102 -0.38 12.29 -8.73
C ILE A 102 1.05 12.28 -8.21
N VAL A 103 1.72 13.44 -8.21
CA VAL A 103 3.04 13.58 -7.58
C VAL A 103 2.90 14.30 -6.26
N LEU A 104 3.53 13.76 -5.22
CA LEU A 104 3.57 14.36 -3.90
C LEU A 104 4.91 15.08 -3.69
N ASP A 105 4.84 16.38 -3.41
CA ASP A 105 6.04 17.18 -3.11
C ASP A 105 6.61 16.87 -1.71
N GLU A 106 5.77 16.34 -0.81
CA GLU A 106 6.13 16.00 0.58
C GLU A 106 5.77 14.53 0.87
N PRO A 107 6.60 13.78 1.62
CA PRO A 107 6.29 12.41 2.00
C PRO A 107 5.19 12.35 3.06
N PHE A 108 4.57 11.19 3.22
CA PHE A 108 3.69 10.95 4.36
C PHE A 108 4.45 11.03 5.69
N PRO A 109 3.87 11.65 6.75
CA PRO A 109 4.55 11.86 8.01
C PRO A 109 4.80 10.55 8.76
N LEU A 110 5.98 10.42 9.36
CA LEU A 110 6.35 9.32 10.25
C LEU A 110 6.35 9.78 11.70
N TYR A 111 6.22 8.83 12.63
CA TYR A 111 6.09 9.10 14.06
C TYR A 111 7.01 8.22 14.91
N PRO A 112 8.35 8.31 14.75
CA PRO A 112 9.32 7.47 15.46
C PRO A 112 9.29 7.65 16.99
N ASN A 113 8.67 8.71 17.50
CA ASN A 113 8.51 8.99 18.92
C ASN A 113 7.03 8.97 19.36
N GLY A 114 6.15 8.35 18.56
CA GLY A 114 4.70 8.41 18.76
C GLY A 114 4.06 9.66 18.17
N PHE A 115 2.72 9.69 18.20
CA PHE A 115 1.93 10.84 17.78
C PHE A 115 2.00 11.95 18.82
N PRO A 116 1.97 13.22 18.41
CA PRO A 116 2.09 14.33 19.34
C PRO A 116 0.80 14.52 20.16
N PRO A 117 0.87 15.23 21.30
CA PRO A 117 -0.26 15.39 22.21
C PRO A 117 -1.51 15.95 21.54
N GLU A 118 -1.38 16.89 20.60
CA GLU A 118 -2.51 17.47 19.88
C GLU A 118 -3.33 16.45 19.09
N ILE A 119 -2.70 15.37 18.60
CA ILE A 119 -3.40 14.27 17.93
C ILE A 119 -4.00 13.32 18.96
N ILE A 120 -3.23 12.91 19.97
CA ILE A 120 -3.68 11.93 20.96
C ILE A 120 -4.79 12.50 21.84
N GLU A 121 -4.64 13.70 22.39
CA GLU A 121 -5.64 14.33 23.25
C GLU A 121 -6.93 14.62 22.49
N ALA A 122 -6.85 15.06 21.23
CA ALA A 122 -8.01 15.26 20.38
C ALA A 122 -8.73 13.93 20.07
N PHE A 123 -7.97 12.86 19.81
CA PHE A 123 -8.51 11.52 19.60
C PHE A 123 -9.20 11.01 20.86
N GLU A 124 -8.53 11.06 22.01
CA GLU A 124 -9.06 10.65 23.32
C GLU A 124 -10.35 11.39 23.68
N SER A 125 -10.38 12.71 23.45
CA SER A 125 -11.55 13.56 23.67
C SER A 125 -12.74 13.10 22.84
N GLN A 126 -12.55 12.83 21.54
CA GLN A 126 -13.63 12.42 20.65
C GLN A 126 -14.13 10.99 20.90
N ILE A 127 -13.26 10.09 21.36
CA ILE A 127 -13.67 8.71 21.68
C ILE A 127 -14.14 8.55 23.13
N GLY A 128 -13.97 9.58 23.97
CA GLY A 128 -14.34 9.58 25.39
C GLY A 128 -13.50 8.64 26.26
N ARG A 129 -12.26 8.31 25.84
CA ARG A 129 -11.38 7.35 26.52
C ARG A 129 -9.92 7.74 26.34
N LYS A 130 -9.12 7.50 27.37
CA LYS A 130 -7.65 7.58 27.28
C LYS A 130 -7.08 6.42 26.44
N VAL A 131 -5.95 6.63 25.78
CA VAL A 131 -5.24 5.60 25.03
C VAL A 131 -4.15 4.93 25.88
N LEU A 132 -3.69 3.78 25.41
CA LEU A 132 -2.47 3.10 25.85
C LEU A 132 -1.43 3.15 24.72
N GLY A 133 -0.13 3.13 25.07
CA GLY A 133 0.96 3.04 24.09
C GLY A 133 1.40 4.40 23.57
N ASN A 134 0.96 4.74 22.36
CA ASN A 134 1.45 5.84 21.53
C ASN A 134 2.96 5.77 21.24
N VAL A 135 3.41 4.59 20.77
CA VAL A 135 4.81 4.32 20.42
C VAL A 135 4.91 3.55 19.10
N PRO A 136 6.06 3.55 18.41
CA PRO A 136 6.32 2.60 17.34
C PRO A 136 6.50 1.20 17.94
N ALA A 137 5.78 0.21 17.42
CA ALA A 137 5.91 -1.17 17.89
C ALA A 137 5.37 -2.17 16.86
N SER A 138 5.81 -3.43 16.94
CA SER A 138 5.08 -4.51 16.28
C SER A 138 3.71 -4.69 16.90
N GLY A 139 2.70 -4.98 16.08
CA GLY A 139 1.35 -5.27 16.57
C GLY A 139 1.29 -6.47 17.52
N THR A 140 2.19 -7.45 17.38
CA THR A 140 2.24 -8.60 18.30
C THR A 140 2.83 -8.21 19.65
N GLU A 141 3.89 -7.39 19.64
CA GLU A 141 4.59 -6.95 20.85
C GLU A 141 3.70 -6.04 21.70
N ILE A 142 3.12 -5.01 21.09
CA ILE A 142 2.32 -4.02 21.81
C ILE A 142 1.03 -4.61 22.39
N ILE A 143 0.44 -5.61 21.71
CA ILE A 143 -0.73 -6.33 22.21
C ILE A 143 -0.33 -7.27 23.35
N ALA A 144 0.81 -7.94 23.27
CA ALA A 144 1.30 -8.77 24.37
C ALA A 144 1.61 -7.92 25.62
N GLU A 145 2.19 -6.73 25.43
CA GLU A 145 2.55 -5.82 26.52
C GLU A 145 1.33 -5.12 27.15
N LEU A 146 0.44 -4.56 26.33
CA LEU A 146 -0.64 -3.67 26.81
C LEU A 146 -2.03 -4.32 26.78
N GLY A 147 -2.14 -5.56 26.29
CA GLY A 147 -3.42 -6.26 26.14
C GLY A 147 -4.14 -6.51 27.46
N GLU A 148 -3.42 -6.89 28.52
CA GLU A 148 -4.00 -7.10 29.85
C GLU A 148 -4.55 -5.79 30.44
N GLU A 149 -3.81 -4.68 30.28
CA GLU A 149 -4.26 -3.36 30.72
C GLU A 149 -5.46 -2.85 29.90
N HIS A 150 -5.48 -3.16 28.60
CA HIS A 150 -6.64 -2.92 27.75
C HIS A 150 -7.87 -3.70 28.24
N LEU A 151 -7.72 -4.99 28.58
CA LEU A 151 -8.81 -5.80 29.13
C LEU A 151 -9.39 -5.17 30.41
N ARG A 152 -8.52 -4.68 31.30
CA ARG A 152 -8.90 -4.08 32.58
C ARG A 152 -9.62 -2.74 32.44
N THR A 153 -9.21 -1.91 31.47
CA THR A 153 -9.62 -0.50 31.40
C THR A 153 -10.52 -0.16 30.21
N GLY A 154 -10.54 -1.00 29.18
CA GLY A 154 -11.19 -0.71 27.89
C GLY A 154 -10.57 0.45 27.12
N ARG A 155 -9.36 0.90 27.49
CA ARG A 155 -8.61 1.95 26.79
C ARG A 155 -8.00 1.39 25.51
N PRO A 156 -8.26 1.94 24.31
CA PRO A 156 -7.65 1.42 23.09
C PRO A 156 -6.12 1.55 23.14
N ILE A 157 -5.43 0.57 22.55
CA ILE A 157 -4.00 0.62 22.36
C ILE A 157 -3.74 1.35 21.03
N VAL A 158 -3.08 2.50 21.08
CA VAL A 158 -2.65 3.25 19.89
C VAL A 158 -1.17 3.03 19.67
N TYR A 159 -0.77 2.77 18.43
CA TYR A 159 0.63 2.57 18.07
C TYR A 159 0.89 2.88 16.59
N THR A 160 2.16 3.01 16.23
CA THR A 160 2.62 3.24 14.84
C THR A 160 3.70 2.22 14.46
N SER A 161 4.27 2.34 13.26
CA SER A 161 5.34 1.48 12.75
C SER A 161 6.40 2.30 11.99
N GLY A 162 7.29 1.63 11.24
CA GLY A 162 8.19 2.31 10.30
C GLY A 162 7.45 2.97 9.12
N ASP A 163 6.22 2.54 8.83
CA ASP A 163 5.35 3.16 7.83
C ASP A 163 4.49 4.29 8.42
N SER A 164 3.99 5.19 7.57
CA SER A 164 3.04 6.24 7.93
C SER A 164 1.63 5.67 8.22
N VAL A 165 1.43 5.14 9.42
CA VAL A 165 0.17 4.53 9.85
C VAL A 165 -0.22 4.86 11.29
N PHE A 166 -1.52 5.00 11.55
CA PHE A 166 -2.09 5.10 12.90
C PHE A 166 -2.88 3.82 13.19
N GLN A 167 -2.45 3.02 14.16
CA GLN A 167 -3.06 1.71 14.43
C GLN A 167 -3.79 1.74 15.77
N VAL A 168 -5.01 1.19 15.80
CA VAL A 168 -5.84 1.08 16.99
C VAL A 168 -6.14 -0.39 17.26
N ALA A 169 -5.62 -0.93 18.36
CA ALA A 169 -5.86 -2.30 18.78
C ALA A 169 -6.81 -2.38 19.98
N THR A 170 -7.78 -3.28 19.90
CA THR A 170 -8.75 -3.56 20.96
C THR A 170 -9.13 -5.04 20.99
N HIS A 171 -9.39 -5.56 22.18
CA HIS A 171 -9.90 -6.90 22.40
C HIS A 171 -11.39 -6.97 22.03
N THR A 172 -11.80 -7.98 21.28
CA THR A 172 -13.17 -8.08 20.73
C THR A 172 -14.26 -8.22 21.79
N ASP A 173 -13.91 -8.76 22.97
CA ASP A 173 -14.86 -8.92 24.07
C ASP A 173 -15.02 -7.64 24.92
N VAL A 174 -14.14 -6.65 24.72
CA VAL A 174 -14.15 -5.38 25.47
C VAL A 174 -14.68 -4.23 24.62
N VAL A 175 -14.26 -4.19 23.35
CA VAL A 175 -14.70 -3.18 22.39
C VAL A 175 -15.29 -3.87 21.16
N PRO A 176 -16.61 -3.74 20.92
CA PRO A 176 -17.23 -4.26 19.72
C PRO A 176 -16.60 -3.66 18.45
N LEU A 177 -16.49 -4.48 17.40
CA LEU A 177 -15.91 -4.07 16.10
C LEU A 177 -16.50 -2.75 15.54
N PRO A 178 -17.83 -2.50 15.57
CA PRO A 178 -18.38 -1.23 15.10
C PRO A 178 -17.79 -0.02 15.83
N THR A 179 -17.56 -0.13 17.14
CA THR A 179 -16.96 0.93 17.96
C THR A 179 -15.50 1.16 17.57
N LEU A 180 -14.71 0.08 17.42
CA LEU A 180 -13.32 0.17 16.94
C LEU A 180 -13.25 0.86 15.57
N TYR A 181 -14.16 0.53 14.66
CA TYR A 181 -14.22 1.15 13.34
C TYR A 181 -14.62 2.62 13.41
N GLU A 182 -15.55 3.01 14.29
CA GLU A 182 -15.85 4.42 14.51
C GLU A 182 -14.66 5.21 15.07
N TRP A 183 -13.91 4.63 16.02
CA TRP A 183 -12.68 5.25 16.50
C TRP A 183 -11.66 5.42 15.37
N CYS A 184 -11.49 4.43 14.49
CA CYS A 184 -10.61 4.58 13.34
C CYS A 184 -11.09 5.69 12.36
N ARG A 185 -12.41 5.87 12.19
CA ARG A 185 -12.95 6.99 11.39
C ARG A 185 -12.71 8.34 12.06
N VAL A 186 -12.79 8.42 13.40
CA VAL A 186 -12.42 9.62 14.17
C VAL A 186 -10.95 9.97 13.93
N ALA A 187 -10.04 9.00 14.13
CA ALA A 187 -8.62 9.20 13.87
C ALA A 187 -8.37 9.64 12.42
N ARG A 188 -9.05 9.03 11.44
CA ARG A 188 -8.87 9.40 10.03
C ARG A 188 -9.24 10.86 9.73
N ARG A 189 -10.29 11.39 10.38
CA ARG A 189 -10.69 12.81 10.24
C ARG A 189 -9.71 13.76 10.94
N LEU A 190 -9.07 13.32 12.02
CA LEU A 190 -8.07 14.11 12.76
C LEU A 190 -6.74 14.19 12.00
N LEU A 191 -6.31 13.06 11.43
CA LEU A 191 -5.03 12.91 10.73
C LEU A 191 -5.11 13.50 9.33
N THR A 192 -4.99 14.82 9.25
CA THR A 192 -5.02 15.64 8.02
C THR A 192 -3.89 16.68 8.06
N GLY A 193 -3.65 17.39 6.95
CA GLY A 193 -2.56 18.38 6.88
C GLY A 193 -1.19 17.74 7.15
N GLU A 194 -0.40 18.34 8.03
CA GLU A 194 0.92 17.82 8.45
C GLU A 194 0.84 16.44 9.12
N HIS A 195 -0.33 16.07 9.63
CA HIS A 195 -0.56 14.78 10.27
C HIS A 195 -1.22 13.73 9.37
N ASN A 196 -1.29 13.99 8.06
CA ASN A 196 -2.00 13.15 7.11
C ASN A 196 -1.31 11.80 6.87
N VAL A 197 -1.46 10.83 7.77
CA VAL A 197 -0.87 9.49 7.58
C VAL A 197 -1.50 8.74 6.41
N GLY A 198 -0.75 7.82 5.79
CA GLY A 198 -1.26 7.00 4.69
C GLY A 198 -2.46 6.14 5.07
N ARG A 199 -2.44 5.49 6.24
CA ARG A 199 -3.56 4.63 6.69
C ARG A 199 -3.84 4.72 8.19
N VAL A 200 -5.12 4.68 8.54
CA VAL A 200 -5.56 4.31 9.89
C VAL A 200 -6.00 2.85 9.89
N ILE A 201 -5.56 2.03 10.84
CA ILE A 201 -5.79 0.58 10.81
C ILE A 201 -6.45 0.09 12.10
N ALA A 202 -7.62 -0.52 11.96
CA ALA A 202 -8.28 -1.26 13.01
C ALA A 202 -7.61 -2.63 13.20
N ARG A 203 -7.17 -2.92 14.42
CA ARG A 203 -6.44 -4.14 14.80
C ARG A 203 -7.19 -4.89 15.92
N PRO A 204 -8.32 -5.53 15.61
CA PRO A 204 -8.97 -6.36 16.60
C PRO A 204 -8.06 -7.52 17.02
N PHE A 205 -8.13 -7.90 18.29
CA PHE A 205 -7.47 -9.08 18.82
C PHE A 205 -8.40 -9.83 19.79
N ALA A 206 -8.08 -11.08 20.06
CA ALA A 206 -8.80 -11.95 21.00
C ALA A 206 -7.82 -12.79 21.82
N GLY A 207 -8.32 -13.55 22.80
CA GLY A 207 -7.53 -14.47 23.62
C GLY A 207 -7.28 -13.94 25.02
N GLU A 208 -6.38 -14.58 25.74
CA GLU A 208 -6.09 -14.25 27.15
C GLU A 208 -4.68 -13.66 27.30
N PRO A 209 -4.37 -12.98 28.42
CA PRO A 209 -3.01 -12.53 28.72
C PRO A 209 -1.97 -13.65 28.50
N GLY A 210 -0.93 -13.34 27.73
CA GLY A 210 0.12 -14.30 27.32
C GLY A 210 -0.20 -15.13 26.07
N ALA A 211 -1.44 -15.09 25.56
CA ALA A 211 -1.88 -15.86 24.39
C ALA A 211 -2.81 -15.07 23.44
N PHE A 212 -2.60 -13.75 23.33
CA PHE A 212 -3.39 -12.91 22.42
C PHE A 212 -3.12 -13.23 20.95
N VAL A 213 -4.18 -13.21 20.15
CA VAL A 213 -4.14 -13.43 18.70
C VAL A 213 -4.84 -12.30 17.96
N ARG A 214 -4.19 -11.80 16.91
CA ARG A 214 -4.81 -10.83 16.00
C ARG A 214 -5.93 -11.48 15.20
N ARG A 215 -6.95 -10.69 14.92
CA ARG A 215 -8.21 -11.14 14.32
C ARG A 215 -8.29 -10.72 12.84
N PRO A 216 -8.88 -11.56 11.95
CA PRO A 216 -8.98 -11.27 10.52
C PRO A 216 -9.89 -10.08 10.19
N GLU A 217 -10.75 -9.65 11.12
CA GLU A 217 -11.67 -8.51 11.02
C GLU A 217 -10.92 -7.14 11.02
N ARG A 218 -9.62 -7.15 10.72
CA ARG A 218 -8.81 -5.98 10.40
C ARG A 218 -9.50 -5.14 9.34
N ARG A 219 -9.44 -3.81 9.50
CA ARG A 219 -9.91 -2.87 8.48
C ARG A 219 -8.97 -1.67 8.38
N ASP A 220 -8.64 -1.31 7.15
CA ASP A 220 -7.80 -0.16 6.84
C ASP A 220 -8.68 1.01 6.35
N PHE A 221 -8.33 2.21 6.78
CA PHE A 221 -8.97 3.47 6.42
C PHE A 221 -7.89 4.37 5.79
N SER A 222 -7.69 4.17 4.50
CA SER A 222 -6.68 4.90 3.72
C SER A 222 -7.09 6.34 3.47
N VAL A 223 -6.09 7.20 3.37
CA VAL A 223 -6.26 8.53 2.77
C VAL A 223 -6.62 8.38 1.28
N PRO A 224 -7.57 9.15 0.73
CA PRO A 224 -7.82 9.16 -0.70
C PRO A 224 -6.75 9.97 -1.45
N PRO A 225 -6.54 9.71 -2.75
CA PRO A 225 -5.72 10.59 -3.59
C PRO A 225 -6.16 12.06 -3.46
N PRO A 226 -5.22 13.04 -3.48
CA PRO A 226 -5.52 14.46 -3.31
C PRO A 226 -6.25 15.10 -4.50
N GLY A 227 -6.39 14.37 -5.61
CA GLY A 227 -7.07 14.85 -6.82
C GLY A 227 -7.41 13.71 -7.77
N PRO A 228 -7.99 14.04 -8.96
CA PRO A 228 -8.35 13.05 -9.96
C PRO A 228 -7.12 12.30 -10.47
N THR A 229 -7.23 10.97 -10.49
CA THR A 229 -6.22 10.04 -10.96
C THR A 229 -6.53 9.57 -12.39
N LEU A 230 -5.60 8.85 -13.01
CA LEU A 230 -5.85 8.12 -14.26
C LEU A 230 -7.08 7.21 -14.16
N LEU A 231 -7.33 6.62 -12.99
CA LEU A 231 -8.47 5.74 -12.76
C LEU A 231 -9.80 6.52 -12.86
N ASP A 232 -9.85 7.71 -12.27
CA ASP A 232 -11.01 8.62 -12.38
C ASP A 232 -11.26 8.99 -13.83
N ARG A 233 -10.21 9.35 -14.58
CA ARG A 233 -10.32 9.67 -16.01
C ARG A 233 -10.86 8.50 -16.82
N CYS A 234 -10.45 7.27 -16.53
CA CYS A 234 -11.00 6.08 -17.18
C CYS A 234 -12.51 5.97 -16.94
N VAL A 235 -12.95 6.06 -15.68
CA VAL A 235 -14.37 5.95 -15.33
C VAL A 235 -15.20 7.10 -15.94
N GLU A 236 -14.70 8.34 -15.91
CA GLU A 236 -15.32 9.50 -16.56
C GLU A 236 -15.55 9.30 -18.08
N HIS A 237 -14.68 8.51 -18.73
CA HIS A 237 -14.76 8.16 -20.15
C HIS A 237 -15.40 6.80 -20.42
N ALA A 238 -16.15 6.25 -19.46
CA ALA A 238 -16.83 4.95 -19.56
C ALA A 238 -15.88 3.76 -19.84
N VAL A 239 -14.63 3.86 -19.40
CA VAL A 239 -13.68 2.75 -19.37
C VAL A 239 -13.69 2.13 -17.97
N ALA A 240 -14.10 0.87 -17.87
CA ALA A 240 -14.17 0.18 -16.59
C ALA A 240 -12.77 -0.03 -15.99
N VAL A 241 -12.65 0.20 -14.67
CA VAL A 241 -11.42 0.02 -13.90
C VAL A 241 -11.62 -1.11 -12.90
N TYR A 242 -10.83 -2.17 -13.05
CA TYR A 242 -10.88 -3.36 -12.18
C TYR A 242 -9.67 -3.38 -11.25
N GLY A 243 -9.91 -3.40 -9.94
CA GLY A 243 -8.88 -3.53 -8.91
C GLY A 243 -8.72 -4.98 -8.44
N VAL A 244 -7.49 -5.45 -8.30
CA VAL A 244 -7.16 -6.75 -7.68
C VAL A 244 -6.27 -6.52 -6.46
N GLY A 245 -6.51 -7.27 -5.39
CA GLY A 245 -5.71 -7.18 -4.17
C GLY A 245 -5.94 -5.87 -3.42
N LYS A 246 -4.85 -5.18 -3.08
CA LYS A 246 -4.87 -3.95 -2.27
C LYS A 246 -5.18 -2.67 -3.05
N ILE A 247 -5.35 -2.74 -4.38
CA ILE A 247 -5.59 -1.55 -5.22
C ILE A 247 -6.78 -0.72 -4.70
N GLN A 248 -7.87 -1.36 -4.26
CA GLN A 248 -9.02 -0.64 -3.72
C GLN A 248 -8.73 0.10 -2.41
N ASP A 249 -7.80 -0.40 -1.59
CA ASP A 249 -7.40 0.27 -0.35
C ASP A 249 -6.43 1.41 -0.64
N ILE A 250 -5.49 1.21 -1.57
CA ILE A 250 -4.46 2.19 -1.95
C ILE A 250 -5.09 3.46 -2.54
N PHE A 251 -6.14 3.29 -3.35
CA PHE A 251 -6.87 4.42 -3.95
C PHE A 251 -8.10 4.83 -3.14
N ALA A 252 -8.31 4.27 -1.94
CA ALA A 252 -9.52 4.50 -1.14
C ALA A 252 -10.83 4.36 -1.95
N ARG A 253 -10.84 3.39 -2.88
CA ARG A 253 -11.91 3.13 -3.87
C ARG A 253 -12.18 4.23 -4.90
N GLN A 254 -11.42 5.31 -4.91
CA GLN A 254 -11.52 6.38 -5.91
C GLN A 254 -11.16 5.83 -7.31
N GLY A 255 -11.98 6.16 -8.31
CA GLY A 255 -11.76 5.75 -9.70
C GLY A 255 -11.92 4.26 -10.00
N ILE A 256 -12.47 3.44 -9.09
CA ILE A 256 -12.57 1.97 -9.25
C ILE A 256 -14.02 1.56 -9.54
N THR A 257 -14.22 0.81 -10.63
CA THR A 257 -15.53 0.26 -11.01
C THR A 257 -15.89 -0.99 -10.21
N GLU A 258 -14.97 -1.96 -10.15
CA GLU A 258 -15.13 -3.20 -9.39
C GLU A 258 -13.77 -3.60 -8.81
N ALA A 259 -13.75 -4.18 -7.61
CA ALA A 259 -12.52 -4.69 -7.02
C ALA A 259 -12.75 -5.97 -6.23
N ARG A 260 -11.71 -6.82 -6.20
CA ARG A 260 -11.67 -8.06 -5.42
C ARG A 260 -10.36 -8.13 -4.64
N TYR A 261 -10.47 -8.40 -3.34
CA TYR A 261 -9.31 -8.72 -2.51
C TYR A 261 -8.69 -10.05 -2.95
N SER A 262 -7.37 -10.16 -2.81
CA SER A 262 -6.62 -11.40 -3.02
C SER A 262 -5.95 -11.81 -1.70
N ASP A 263 -5.87 -13.11 -1.46
CA ASP A 263 -5.27 -13.67 -0.25
C ASP A 263 -3.78 -14.02 -0.44
N SER A 264 -3.36 -14.16 -1.69
CA SER A 264 -1.98 -14.50 -2.11
C SER A 264 -1.68 -13.93 -3.49
N ASN A 265 -0.42 -14.01 -3.92
CA ASN A 265 -0.02 -13.62 -5.28
C ASN A 265 -0.70 -14.49 -6.34
N ASP A 266 -0.75 -15.81 -6.12
CA ASP A 266 -1.39 -16.75 -7.06
C ASP A 266 -2.89 -16.46 -7.21
N HIS A 267 -3.59 -16.25 -6.08
CA HIS A 267 -5.00 -15.83 -6.11
C HIS A 267 -5.15 -14.49 -6.85
N GLY A 268 -4.24 -13.54 -6.65
CA GLY A 268 -4.23 -12.28 -7.40
C GLY A 268 -4.08 -12.47 -8.92
N VAL A 269 -3.23 -13.39 -9.35
CA VAL A 269 -3.07 -13.74 -10.77
C VAL A 269 -4.36 -14.36 -11.32
N ASP A 270 -4.98 -15.30 -10.59
CA ASP A 270 -6.25 -15.92 -10.98
C ASP A 270 -7.36 -14.88 -11.16
N LEU A 271 -7.51 -13.96 -10.21
CA LEU A 271 -8.47 -12.85 -10.28
C LEU A 271 -8.22 -11.93 -11.48
N THR A 272 -6.95 -11.68 -11.78
CA THR A 272 -6.55 -10.86 -12.94
C THR A 272 -6.95 -11.54 -14.25
N ILE A 273 -6.68 -12.85 -14.37
CA ILE A 273 -7.07 -13.65 -15.53
C ILE A 273 -8.60 -13.70 -15.67
N ASP A 274 -9.34 -13.85 -14.57
CA ASP A 274 -10.79 -13.79 -14.55
C ASP A 274 -11.31 -12.48 -15.15
N TYR A 275 -10.78 -11.32 -14.73
CA TYR A 275 -11.15 -10.03 -15.31
C TYR A 275 -10.79 -9.92 -16.79
N LEU A 276 -9.61 -10.39 -17.20
CA LEU A 276 -9.17 -10.37 -18.60
C LEU A 276 -10.00 -11.29 -19.51
N ARG A 277 -10.65 -12.32 -18.96
CA ARG A 277 -11.53 -13.23 -19.74
C ARG A 277 -12.95 -12.71 -19.88
N ARG A 278 -13.37 -11.75 -19.06
CA ARG A 278 -14.70 -11.14 -19.20
C ARG A 278 -14.80 -10.46 -20.57
N SER A 279 -15.97 -10.60 -21.19
CA SER A 279 -16.33 -9.77 -22.34
C SER A 279 -16.23 -8.30 -21.91
N GLY A 280 -15.65 -7.46 -22.77
CA GLY A 280 -15.58 -6.03 -22.50
C GLY A 280 -16.98 -5.43 -22.31
N PRO A 281 -17.10 -4.27 -21.66
CA PRO A 281 -18.35 -3.51 -21.69
C PRO A 281 -18.81 -3.22 -23.12
#